data_AF-A0A2I9DB10-F1
#
_entry.id   AF-A0A2I9DB10-F1
#
_cell.length_a   1.000
_cell.length_b   1.000
_cell.length_c   1.000
_cell.angle_alpha   90.00
_cell.angle_beta   90.00
_cell.angle_gamma   90.00
#
_symmetry.space_group_name_H-M   'P 1'
#
loop_
_entity.id
_entity.type
_entity.pdbx_description
1 polymer ?
#
loop_
_entity_poly.entity_id
_entity_poly.type
_entity_poly.pdbx_seq_one_letter_code
_entity_poly.pdbx_strand_id
1 'polypeptide(L)'
;MPPVVLQCPEEEVILQRSQRALADLWAFDRLLIERKLNPKSLVHRLAVYLERQFPGFHTDCEYSRNSRVDEPTYDFPYMSRPRQRDLRRNLIRQGLSEPEAEAATQTVTGAYPDIIVHYREENHLNVLVVEVRLLGDARGWGSVLDAKEKLQRYTLPGEQGLFRYAVGLLVELGVTEGGDHTAVHQFRDGREVGRVG
;
A
#
# COMPACT_ATOMS: atom_id res chain seq x y z
N MET A 1 22.30 -11.40 -26.74
CA MET A 1 22.19 -11.33 -25.27
C MET A 1 21.24 -12.43 -24.84
N PRO A 2 21.55 -13.23 -23.82
CA PRO A 2 20.57 -14.18 -23.30
C PRO A 2 19.35 -13.40 -22.78
N PRO A 3 18.12 -13.94 -22.91
CA PRO A 3 16.96 -13.31 -22.32
C PRO A 3 17.17 -13.22 -20.80
N VAL A 4 17.08 -12.01 -20.26
CA VAL A 4 17.08 -11.81 -18.81
C VAL A 4 15.72 -12.32 -18.33
N VAL A 5 15.71 -13.50 -17.72
CA VAL A 5 14.52 -13.99 -17.01
C VAL A 5 14.45 -13.21 -15.70
N LEU A 6 13.58 -12.22 -15.64
CA LEU A 6 13.27 -11.51 -14.40
C LEU A 6 12.59 -12.50 -13.44
N GLN A 7 13.12 -12.57 -12.22
CA GLN A 7 12.59 -13.37 -11.13
C GLN A 7 12.25 -12.45 -9.97
N CYS A 8 11.18 -12.79 -9.22
CA CYS A 8 10.86 -12.08 -8.00
C CYS A 8 12.04 -12.21 -7.02
N PRO A 9 12.56 -11.10 -6.46
CA PRO A 9 13.62 -11.17 -5.45
C PRO A 9 13.15 -11.94 -4.21
N GLU A 10 14.10 -12.58 -3.52
CA GLU A 10 13.85 -13.20 -2.22
C GLU A 10 13.36 -12.19 -1.18
N GLU A 11 12.51 -12.63 -0.25
CA GLU A 11 11.89 -11.78 0.77
C GLU A 11 12.90 -10.94 1.55
N GLU A 12 14.00 -11.56 2.00
CA GLU A 12 15.04 -10.87 2.77
C GLU A 12 15.71 -9.75 1.96
N VAL A 13 15.85 -9.94 0.64
CA VAL A 13 16.38 -8.92 -0.27
C VAL A 13 15.39 -7.77 -0.43
N ILE A 14 14.09 -8.07 -0.54
CA ILE A 14 13.04 -7.05 -0.61
C ILE A 14 13.07 -6.18 0.65
N LEU A 15 13.05 -6.82 1.83
CA LEU A 15 13.05 -6.12 3.12
C LEU A 15 14.31 -5.26 3.30
N GLN A 16 15.50 -5.80 2.98
CA GLN A 16 16.76 -5.05 3.06
C GLN A 16 16.75 -3.81 2.15
N ARG A 17 16.23 -3.96 0.93
CA ARG A 17 16.11 -2.85 -0.04
C ARG A 17 15.11 -1.81 0.43
N SER A 18 13.96 -2.21 0.96
CA SER A 18 12.99 -1.30 1.55
C SER A 18 13.55 -0.53 2.74
N GLN A 19 14.34 -1.19 3.61
CA GLN A 19 15.01 -0.52 4.72
C GLN A 19 16.01 0.54 4.25
N ARG A 20 16.78 0.27 3.19
CA ARG A 20 17.68 1.26 2.57
C ARG A 20 16.91 2.46 2.02
N ALA A 21 15.78 2.22 1.34
CA ALA A 21 14.93 3.30 0.84
C ALA A 21 14.36 4.18 1.99
N LEU A 22 13.98 3.57 3.12
CA LEU A 22 13.55 4.31 4.30
C LEU A 22 14.69 5.10 4.96
N ALA A 23 15.90 4.54 5.00
CA ALA A 23 17.07 5.25 5.50
C ALA A 23 17.39 6.48 4.63
N ASP A 24 17.32 6.36 3.30
CA ASP A 24 17.49 7.48 2.38
C ASP A 24 16.39 8.54 2.58
N LEU A 25 15.13 8.12 2.78
CA LEU A 25 14.03 9.04 3.07
C LEU A 25 14.29 9.86 4.35
N TRP A 26 14.77 9.22 5.42
CA TRP A 26 15.15 9.93 6.65
C TRP A 26 16.37 10.82 6.46
N ALA A 27 17.38 10.38 5.71
CA ALA A 27 18.61 11.13 5.51
C ALA A 27 18.37 12.43 4.69
N PHE A 28 17.53 12.35 3.66
CA PHE A 28 17.41 13.42 2.67
C PHE A 28 16.07 14.17 2.73
N ASP A 29 15.01 13.56 3.26
CA ASP A 29 13.64 14.10 3.23
C ASP A 29 12.98 14.15 4.63
N ARG A 30 13.77 14.06 5.71
CA ARG A 30 13.32 14.21 7.12
C ARG A 30 12.29 15.31 7.33
N LEU A 31 12.52 16.46 6.70
CA LEU A 31 11.68 17.66 6.84
C LEU A 31 10.22 17.41 6.46
N LEU A 32 9.97 16.51 5.49
CA LEU A 32 8.61 16.15 5.07
C LEU A 32 7.83 15.45 6.19
N ILE A 33 8.53 14.62 6.96
CA ILE A 33 7.99 13.87 8.11
C ILE A 33 7.81 14.81 9.29
N GLU A 34 8.85 15.56 9.63
CA GLU A 34 8.88 16.49 10.78
C GLU A 34 7.77 17.54 10.70
N ARG A 35 7.62 18.17 9.52
CA ARG A 35 6.60 19.22 9.31
C ARG A 35 5.22 18.66 8.99
N LYS A 36 5.05 17.33 8.97
CA LYS A 36 3.81 16.64 8.61
C LYS A 36 3.21 17.20 7.32
N LEU A 37 4.05 17.34 6.29
CA LEU A 37 3.61 17.84 4.99
C LEU A 37 2.64 16.84 4.35
N ASN A 38 2.06 17.23 3.20
CA ASN A 38 1.09 16.40 2.50
C ASN A 38 1.61 14.95 2.34
N PRO A 39 0.87 13.93 2.82
CA PRO A 39 1.30 12.53 2.72
C PRO A 39 1.67 12.10 1.31
N LYS A 40 1.04 12.68 0.28
CA LYS A 40 1.38 12.41 -1.12
C LYS A 40 2.82 12.79 -1.48
N SER A 41 3.34 13.87 -0.91
CA SER A 41 4.74 14.27 -1.11
C SER A 41 5.69 13.25 -0.49
N LEU A 42 5.38 12.76 0.71
CA LEU A 42 6.19 11.75 1.39
C LEU A 42 6.17 10.42 0.63
N VAL A 43 4.98 9.95 0.23
CA VAL A 43 4.76 8.75 -0.58
C VAL A 43 5.56 8.82 -1.88
N HIS A 44 5.49 9.95 -2.60
CA HIS A 44 6.26 10.16 -3.81
C HIS A 44 7.78 10.04 -3.57
N ARG A 45 8.32 10.68 -2.53
CA ARG A 45 9.76 10.60 -2.23
C ARG A 45 10.19 9.18 -1.86
N LEU A 46 9.39 8.47 -1.06
CA LEU A 46 9.67 7.07 -0.76
C LEU A 46 9.67 6.21 -2.03
N ALA A 47 8.72 6.43 -2.96
CA ALA A 47 8.67 5.72 -4.24
C ALA A 47 9.95 5.97 -5.07
N VAL A 48 10.47 7.19 -5.10
CA VAL A 48 11.74 7.52 -5.78
C VAL A 48 12.92 6.72 -5.20
N TYR A 49 12.98 6.56 -3.88
CA TYR A 49 14.04 5.75 -3.26
C TYR A 49 13.84 4.26 -3.50
N LEU A 50 12.61 3.76 -3.45
CA LEU A 50 12.30 2.37 -3.76
C LEU A 50 12.69 2.02 -5.21
N GLU A 51 12.35 2.87 -6.19
CA GLU A 51 12.70 2.67 -7.60
C GLU A 51 14.20 2.41 -7.79
N ARG A 52 15.04 3.17 -7.08
CA ARG A 52 16.51 3.02 -7.13
C ARG A 52 16.99 1.69 -6.55
N GLN A 53 16.25 1.11 -5.61
CA GLN A 53 16.62 -0.15 -4.94
C GLN A 53 16.15 -1.39 -5.74
N PHE A 54 15.23 -1.25 -6.70
CA PHE A 54 14.66 -2.37 -7.47
C PHE A 54 14.93 -2.23 -8.98
N PRO A 55 16.20 -2.28 -9.44
CA PRO A 55 16.52 -2.18 -10.86
C PRO A 55 15.86 -3.32 -11.65
N GLY A 56 15.24 -2.98 -12.78
CA GLY A 56 14.51 -3.92 -13.63
C GLY A 56 13.04 -4.12 -13.27
N PHE A 57 12.58 -3.53 -12.16
CA PHE A 57 11.17 -3.42 -11.81
C PHE A 57 10.70 -1.97 -11.98
N HIS A 58 9.40 -1.77 -11.84
CA HIS A 58 8.75 -0.46 -11.87
C HIS A 58 8.20 -0.15 -10.48
N THR A 59 8.28 1.10 -10.07
CA THR A 59 7.62 1.63 -8.88
C THR A 59 6.50 2.56 -9.30
N ASP A 60 5.27 2.17 -9.00
CA ASP A 60 4.08 2.91 -9.41
C ASP A 60 3.18 3.25 -8.21
N CYS A 61 2.36 4.28 -8.39
CA CYS A 61 1.25 4.64 -7.50
C CYS A 61 -0.06 4.52 -8.29
N GLU A 62 -1.16 4.13 -7.64
CA GLU A 62 -2.50 4.05 -8.26
C GLU A 62 -2.60 3.11 -9.50
N TYR A 63 -1.63 2.21 -9.70
CA TYR A 63 -1.62 1.30 -10.85
C TYR A 63 -2.56 0.11 -10.65
N SER A 64 -3.70 0.16 -11.33
CA SER A 64 -4.86 -0.72 -11.10
C SER A 64 -5.10 -1.75 -12.20
N ARG A 65 -4.31 -1.72 -13.28
CA ARG A 65 -4.53 -2.54 -14.48
C ARG A 65 -3.33 -3.43 -14.78
N ASN A 66 -2.95 -4.27 -13.82
CA ASN A 66 -1.91 -5.29 -14.06
C ASN A 66 -2.55 -6.57 -14.66
N SER A 67 -2.28 -6.81 -15.96
CA SER A 67 -2.39 -8.02 -16.82
C SER A 67 -3.46 -9.11 -16.65
N ARG A 68 -4.36 -9.12 -15.68
CA ARG A 68 -5.34 -10.22 -15.51
C ARG A 68 -6.77 -9.81 -15.31
N VAL A 69 -7.10 -8.54 -15.47
CA VAL A 69 -8.45 -8.04 -15.24
C VAL A 69 -9.14 -7.89 -16.60
N ASP A 70 -9.26 -9.00 -17.34
CA ASP A 70 -10.05 -9.07 -18.60
C ASP A 70 -11.56 -8.99 -18.30
N GLU A 71 -11.96 -9.32 -17.08
CA GLU A 71 -13.27 -9.02 -16.51
C GLU A 71 -13.11 -7.94 -15.45
N PRO A 72 -14.14 -7.11 -15.17
CA PRO A 72 -14.17 -6.28 -13.98
C PRO A 72 -14.32 -7.20 -12.75
N THR A 73 -13.29 -7.99 -12.43
CA THR A 73 -13.23 -8.71 -11.17
C THR A 73 -13.00 -7.66 -10.11
N TYR A 74 -14.12 -7.24 -9.53
CA TYR A 74 -14.26 -6.34 -8.39
C TYR A 74 -13.68 -6.97 -7.10
N ASP A 75 -12.59 -7.74 -7.20
CA ASP A 75 -12.15 -8.68 -6.17
C ASP A 75 -11.12 -8.07 -5.21
N PHE A 76 -11.38 -6.82 -4.83
CA PHE A 76 -10.76 -6.20 -3.66
C PHE A 76 -11.86 -5.59 -2.81
N PRO A 77 -12.10 -6.05 -1.58
CA PRO A 77 -13.12 -5.47 -0.72
C PRO A 77 -12.74 -4.02 -0.38
N TYR A 78 -13.47 -3.20 -1.10
CA TYR A 78 -13.40 -1.77 -1.25
C TYR A 78 -13.70 -1.05 0.03
N MET A 79 -12.75 -0.30 0.59
CA MET A 79 -12.88 0.32 1.90
C MET A 79 -13.11 -0.75 3.00
N SER A 80 -12.41 -0.63 4.12
CA SER A 80 -12.77 -1.39 5.32
C SER A 80 -14.26 -1.21 5.63
N ARG A 81 -14.92 -2.25 6.16
CA ARG A 81 -16.36 -2.19 6.53
C ARG A 81 -16.74 -0.92 7.31
N PRO A 82 -15.90 -0.39 8.23
CA PRO A 82 -16.15 0.89 8.88
C PRO A 82 -16.26 2.06 7.90
N ARG A 83 -15.36 2.16 6.92
CA ARG A 83 -15.37 3.22 5.92
C ARG A 83 -16.54 3.09 4.94
N GLN A 84 -16.89 1.87 4.51
CA GLN A 84 -18.10 1.63 3.71
C GLN A 84 -19.35 2.13 4.46
N ARG A 85 -19.46 1.77 5.74
CA ARG A 85 -20.57 2.20 6.59
C ARG A 85 -20.62 3.71 6.76
N ASP A 86 -19.47 4.37 6.94
CA ASP A 86 -19.42 5.82 7.14
C ASP A 86 -19.71 6.60 5.85
N LEU A 87 -19.22 6.11 4.70
CA LEU A 87 -19.56 6.66 3.38
C LEU A 87 -21.06 6.48 3.10
N ARG A 88 -21.59 5.26 3.28
CA ARG A 88 -23.03 4.99 3.13
C ARG A 88 -23.87 5.91 4.01
N ARG A 89 -23.49 6.08 5.29
CA ARG A 89 -24.19 6.97 6.23
C ARG A 89 -24.16 8.43 5.78
N ASN A 90 -23.03 8.91 5.26
CA ASN A 90 -22.90 10.27 4.76
C ASN A 90 -23.73 10.49 3.49
N LEU A 91 -23.75 9.52 2.57
CA LEU A 91 -24.58 9.56 1.36
C LEU A 91 -26.08 9.57 1.71
N ILE A 92 -26.50 8.75 2.68
CA ILE A 92 -27.87 8.78 3.20
C ILE A 92 -28.21 10.16 3.80
N ARG A 93 -27.29 10.77 4.57
CA ARG A 93 -27.47 12.14 5.09
C ARG A 93 -27.56 13.20 3.99
N GLN A 94 -26.97 12.95 2.83
CA GLN A 94 -27.06 13.81 1.65
C GLN A 94 -28.33 13.56 0.82
N GLY A 95 -29.22 12.68 1.29
CA GLY A 95 -30.53 12.45 0.70
C GLY A 95 -30.61 11.26 -0.24
N LEU A 96 -29.55 10.44 -0.38
CA LEU A 96 -29.63 9.18 -1.12
C LEU A 96 -30.45 8.16 -0.32
N SER A 97 -31.25 7.36 -1.03
CA SER A 97 -31.87 6.18 -0.44
C SER A 97 -30.81 5.15 -0.04
N GLU A 98 -31.16 4.25 0.87
CA GLU A 98 -30.25 3.20 1.32
C GLU A 98 -29.70 2.33 0.18
N PRO A 99 -30.51 1.91 -0.83
CA PRO A 99 -30.01 1.20 -2.00
C PRO A 99 -29.08 2.05 -2.89
N GLU A 100 -29.37 3.34 -3.08
CA GLU A 100 -28.52 4.24 -3.87
C GLU A 100 -27.20 4.53 -3.16
N ALA A 101 -27.22 4.70 -1.84
CA ALA A 101 -26.02 4.90 -1.04
C ALA A 101 -25.16 3.63 -1.01
N GLU A 102 -25.78 2.44 -0.98
CA GLU A 102 -25.10 1.15 -1.10
C GLU A 102 -24.45 1.01 -2.48
N ALA A 103 -25.19 1.26 -3.56
CA ALA A 103 -24.66 1.24 -4.94
C ALA A 103 -23.56 2.30 -5.16
N ALA A 104 -23.72 3.51 -4.62
CA ALA A 104 -22.73 4.58 -4.67
C ALA A 104 -21.46 4.23 -3.87
N THR A 105 -21.62 3.61 -2.69
CA THR A 105 -20.50 3.09 -1.89
C THR A 105 -19.77 1.97 -2.64
N GLN A 106 -20.49 1.16 -3.42
CA GLN A 106 -19.93 0.11 -4.28
C GLN A 106 -19.28 0.62 -5.58
N THR A 107 -19.54 1.88 -5.98
CA THR A 107 -18.99 2.50 -7.20
C THR A 107 -17.84 3.49 -6.94
N VAL A 108 -17.69 4.06 -5.74
CA VAL A 108 -16.60 4.99 -5.34
C VAL A 108 -15.26 4.25 -5.06
N THR A 109 -15.07 3.11 -5.70
CA THR A 109 -14.33 1.98 -5.16
C THR A 109 -12.92 1.85 -5.74
N GLY A 110 -12.02 2.75 -5.32
CA GLY A 110 -10.60 2.72 -5.69
C GLY A 110 -9.68 2.84 -4.47
N ALA A 111 -9.50 1.76 -3.72
CA ALA A 111 -8.59 1.72 -2.58
C ALA A 111 -7.20 1.23 -3.04
N TYR A 112 -6.48 2.11 -3.71
CA TYR A 112 -5.14 1.82 -4.23
C TYR A 112 -4.11 1.77 -3.12
N PRO A 113 -3.06 0.94 -3.26
CA PRO A 113 -1.91 1.03 -2.40
C PRO A 113 -1.18 2.35 -2.66
N ASP A 114 -0.49 2.86 -1.64
CA ASP A 114 0.26 4.10 -1.79
C ASP A 114 1.44 3.92 -2.77
N ILE A 115 2.14 2.79 -2.68
CA ILE A 115 3.27 2.45 -3.55
C ILE A 115 3.27 0.96 -3.86
N ILE A 116 3.59 0.59 -5.09
CA ILE A 116 3.87 -0.78 -5.50
C ILE A 116 5.22 -0.87 -6.21
N VAL A 117 5.88 -2.01 -6.09
CA VAL A 117 7.02 -2.41 -6.91
C VAL A 117 6.66 -3.72 -7.62
N HIS A 118 6.73 -3.70 -8.94
CA HIS A 118 6.24 -4.79 -9.78
C HIS A 118 6.87 -4.78 -11.17
N TYR A 119 6.66 -5.86 -11.91
CA TYR A 119 6.79 -5.81 -13.35
C TYR A 119 5.42 -5.57 -13.97
N ARG A 120 5.27 -4.46 -14.71
CA ARG A 120 4.00 -4.09 -15.34
C ARG A 120 3.58 -5.19 -16.29
N GLU A 121 2.29 -5.45 -16.32
CA GLU A 121 1.67 -6.52 -17.10
C GLU A 121 2.12 -7.94 -16.71
N GLU A 122 2.71 -8.14 -15.53
CA GLU A 122 3.03 -9.48 -15.02
C GLU A 122 2.74 -9.64 -13.52
N ASN A 123 1.55 -10.15 -13.20
CA ASN A 123 1.14 -10.36 -11.79
C ASN A 123 2.03 -11.34 -11.02
N HIS A 124 2.74 -12.23 -11.71
CA HIS A 124 3.67 -13.17 -11.09
C HIS A 124 4.98 -12.51 -10.64
N LEU A 125 5.16 -11.23 -10.96
CA LEU A 125 6.31 -10.39 -10.61
C LEU A 125 5.87 -9.15 -9.80
N ASN A 126 4.82 -9.29 -8.99
CA ASN A 126 4.43 -8.31 -7.98
C ASN A 126 5.31 -8.49 -6.73
N VAL A 127 6.23 -7.55 -6.51
CA VAL A 127 7.33 -7.70 -5.52
C VAL A 127 6.94 -7.13 -4.17
N LEU A 128 6.57 -5.86 -4.13
CA LEU A 128 6.35 -5.12 -2.89
C LEU A 128 5.10 -4.24 -3.00
N VAL A 129 4.29 -4.21 -1.96
CA VAL A 129 3.19 -3.25 -1.79
C VAL A 129 3.37 -2.48 -0.48
N VAL A 130 3.16 -1.16 -0.49
CA VAL A 130 3.41 -0.29 0.66
C VAL A 130 2.22 0.62 0.94
N GLU A 131 1.83 0.72 2.21
CA GLU A 131 0.97 1.77 2.75
C GLU A 131 1.78 2.65 3.71
N VAL A 132 1.64 3.96 3.62
CA VAL A 132 2.41 4.93 4.39
C VAL A 132 1.48 5.74 5.31
N ARG A 133 1.87 5.86 6.57
CA ARG A 133 1.15 6.61 7.58
C ARG A 133 2.09 7.54 8.36
N LEU A 134 1.61 8.75 8.62
CA LEU A 134 2.29 9.70 9.50
C LEU A 134 1.73 9.63 10.93
N LEU A 135 2.59 9.76 11.95
CA LEU A 135 2.16 9.86 13.34
C LEU A 135 1.34 11.13 13.58
N GLY A 136 0.24 10.98 14.33
CA GLY A 136 -0.70 12.06 14.58
C GLY A 136 -1.60 12.39 13.39
N ASP A 137 -1.63 11.53 12.37
CA ASP A 137 -2.61 11.61 11.29
C ASP A 137 -4.05 11.47 11.83
N ALA A 138 -4.87 12.48 11.53
CA ALA A 138 -6.26 12.61 11.97
C ALA A 138 -7.18 11.49 11.45
N ARG A 139 -6.73 10.69 10.46
CA ARG A 139 -7.49 9.54 9.94
C ARG A 139 -7.75 8.43 10.97
N GLY A 140 -7.12 8.47 12.15
CA GLY A 140 -7.46 7.64 13.32
C GLY A 140 -7.22 6.13 13.15
N TRP A 141 -7.72 5.34 14.11
CA TRP A 141 -7.51 3.87 14.20
C TRP A 141 -8.15 3.10 13.03
N GLY A 142 -9.29 3.57 12.53
CA GLY A 142 -9.98 2.95 11.38
C GLY A 142 -9.14 2.94 10.10
N SER A 143 -8.28 3.94 9.91
CA SER A 143 -7.36 3.97 8.76
C SER A 143 -6.18 3.01 8.89
N VAL A 144 -5.78 2.63 10.10
CA VAL A 144 -4.75 1.59 10.30
C VAL A 144 -5.32 0.23 9.94
N LEU A 145 -6.52 -0.09 10.43
CA LEU A 145 -7.22 -1.32 10.07
C LEU A 145 -7.41 -1.44 8.56
N ASP A 146 -7.79 -0.36 7.89
CA ASP A 146 -7.93 -0.29 6.43
C ASP A 146 -6.63 -0.66 5.71
N ALA A 147 -5.50 -0.06 6.12
CA ALA A 147 -4.20 -0.35 5.53
C ALA A 147 -3.78 -1.82 5.75
N LYS A 148 -3.99 -2.36 6.96
CA LYS A 148 -3.68 -3.76 7.25
C LYS A 148 -4.54 -4.74 6.44
N GLU A 149 -5.85 -4.49 6.34
CA GLU A 149 -6.77 -5.30 5.54
C GLU A 149 -6.38 -5.28 4.05
N LYS A 150 -5.98 -4.11 3.52
CA LYS A 150 -5.47 -4.02 2.15
C LYS A 150 -4.23 -4.89 1.96
N LEU A 151 -3.21 -4.73 2.82
CA LEU A 151 -1.95 -5.45 2.69
C LEU A 151 -2.11 -6.97 2.83
N GLN A 152 -3.02 -7.43 3.70
CA GLN A 152 -3.40 -8.84 3.77
C GLN A 152 -3.95 -9.31 2.42
N ARG A 153 -4.82 -8.55 1.76
CA ARG A 153 -5.36 -9.01 0.47
C ARG A 153 -4.39 -8.93 -0.69
N TYR A 154 -3.54 -7.90 -0.73
CA TYR A 154 -2.54 -7.78 -1.78
C TYR A 154 -1.52 -8.92 -1.72
N THR A 155 -1.30 -9.51 -0.55
CA THR A 155 -0.34 -10.59 -0.30
C THR A 155 -0.97 -11.99 -0.21
N LEU A 156 -2.27 -12.13 -0.55
CA LEU A 156 -2.90 -13.46 -0.59
C LEU A 156 -2.20 -14.35 -1.64
N PRO A 157 -1.92 -15.63 -1.33
CA PRO A 157 -1.26 -16.54 -2.25
C PRO A 157 -2.27 -17.31 -3.11
N GLY A 158 -1.76 -18.02 -4.12
CA GLY A 158 -2.54 -18.98 -4.91
C GLY A 158 -3.76 -18.36 -5.60
N GLU A 159 -4.79 -19.17 -5.85
CA GLU A 159 -5.99 -18.75 -6.57
C GLU A 159 -6.84 -17.72 -5.82
N GLN A 160 -6.66 -17.61 -4.50
CA GLN A 160 -7.34 -16.62 -3.66
C GLN A 160 -6.73 -15.22 -3.77
N GLY A 161 -5.48 -15.13 -4.24
CA GLY A 161 -4.78 -13.88 -4.44
C GLY A 161 -4.85 -13.41 -5.88
N LEU A 162 -5.47 -12.24 -6.10
CA LEU A 162 -5.51 -11.59 -7.41
C LEU A 162 -4.12 -11.02 -7.79
N PHE A 163 -3.50 -10.30 -6.85
CA PHE A 163 -2.24 -9.59 -7.09
C PHE A 163 -1.01 -10.35 -6.58
N ARG A 164 -1.10 -11.11 -5.50
CA ARG A 164 -0.01 -11.99 -5.01
C ARG A 164 1.33 -11.28 -4.82
N TYR A 165 1.31 -10.07 -4.24
CA TYR A 165 2.54 -9.38 -3.86
C TYR A 165 3.34 -10.24 -2.88
N ALA A 166 4.64 -10.39 -3.13
CA ALA A 166 5.51 -11.19 -2.28
C ALA A 166 5.61 -10.62 -0.86
N VAL A 167 5.71 -9.30 -0.72
CA VAL A 167 5.79 -8.60 0.56
C VAL A 167 4.85 -7.41 0.60
N GLY A 168 4.15 -7.23 1.72
CA GLY A 168 3.41 -6.01 2.04
C GLY A 168 3.99 -5.28 3.25
N LEU A 169 4.08 -3.95 3.20
CA LEU A 169 4.59 -3.13 4.29
C LEU A 169 3.61 -2.02 4.65
N LEU A 170 3.24 -1.93 5.93
CA LEU A 170 2.68 -0.70 6.49
C LEU A 170 3.80 0.05 7.22
N VAL A 171 4.12 1.24 6.71
CA VAL A 171 5.21 2.09 7.19
C VAL A 171 4.61 3.26 7.97
N GLU A 172 4.85 3.30 9.26
CA GLU A 172 4.48 4.41 10.15
C GLU A 172 5.71 5.27 10.42
N LEU A 173 5.61 6.58 10.16
CA LEU A 173 6.70 7.54 10.30
C LEU A 173 6.28 8.73 11.15
N GLY A 174 7.19 9.25 11.96
CA GLY A 174 6.96 10.50 12.67
C GLY A 174 8.16 10.97 13.46
N VAL A 175 8.12 12.23 13.88
CA VAL A 175 9.08 12.77 14.85
C VAL A 175 8.36 12.91 16.19
N THR A 176 8.97 12.37 17.23
CA THR A 176 8.47 12.41 18.62
C THR A 176 9.47 13.13 19.51
N GLU A 177 9.12 13.36 20.78
CA GLU A 177 10.08 13.90 21.76
C GLU A 177 11.32 13.00 21.94
N GLY A 178 11.18 11.69 21.72
CA GLY A 178 12.27 10.71 21.77
C GLY A 178 13.10 10.62 20.48
N GLY A 179 12.84 11.47 19.49
CA GLY A 179 13.49 11.45 18.17
C GLY A 179 12.64 10.76 17.11
N ASP A 180 13.33 10.10 16.18
CA ASP A 180 12.71 9.53 14.98
C ASP A 180 11.95 8.27 15.30
N HIS A 181 10.71 8.23 14.84
CA HIS A 181 9.87 7.06 14.94
C HIS A 181 9.68 6.45 13.56
N THR A 182 10.07 5.19 13.44
CA THR A 182 9.73 4.33 12.31
C THR A 182 9.16 3.03 12.85
N ALA A 183 7.98 2.63 12.41
CA ALA A 183 7.47 1.28 12.63
C ALA A 183 7.04 0.67 11.29
N VAL A 184 7.49 -0.54 11.02
CA VAL A 184 7.20 -1.27 9.78
C VAL A 184 6.52 -2.57 10.13
N HIS A 185 5.25 -2.68 9.77
CA HIS A 185 4.48 -3.92 9.86
C HIS A 185 4.61 -4.69 8.55
N GLN A 186 4.98 -5.96 8.63
CA GLN A 186 5.25 -6.82 7.49
C GLN A 186 4.09 -7.78 7.26
N PHE A 187 3.71 -7.96 6.00
CA PHE A 187 2.61 -8.80 5.57
C PHE A 187 3.08 -9.79 4.50
N ARG A 188 2.65 -11.05 4.65
CA ARG A 188 2.90 -12.15 3.71
C ARG A 188 1.77 -13.18 3.82
N ASP A 189 1.46 -13.84 2.73
CA ASP A 189 0.44 -14.91 2.66
C ASP A 189 -0.92 -14.48 3.26
N GLY A 190 -1.24 -13.20 3.09
CA GLY A 190 -2.42 -12.54 3.64
C GLY A 190 -2.49 -12.38 5.16
N ARG A 191 -1.34 -12.36 5.84
CA ARG A 191 -1.24 -12.20 7.29
C ARG A 191 -0.14 -11.20 7.65
N GLU A 192 -0.28 -10.56 8.81
CA GLU A 192 0.80 -9.79 9.42
C GLU A 192 1.79 -10.77 10.05
N VAL A 193 3.06 -10.74 9.63
CA VAL A 193 4.09 -11.69 10.06
C VAL A 193 5.08 -11.10 11.06
N GLY A 194 5.13 -9.77 11.20
CA GLY A 194 6.01 -9.12 12.15
C GLY A 194 5.89 -7.61 12.17
N ARG A 195 6.49 -7.00 13.18
CA ARG A 195 6.65 -5.55 13.32
C ARG A 195 8.10 -5.25 13.70
N VAL A 196 8.73 -4.35 12.96
CA VAL A 196 10.10 -3.88 13.20
C VAL A 196 10.07 -2.37 13.39
N GLY A 197 10.72 -1.87 14.44
CA GLY A 197 10.75 -0.45 14.79
C GLY A 197 11.45 -0.22 16.13
#